data_AF-A0A959AVN4-F1
#
_entry.id   AF-A0A959AVN4-F1
#
_cell.length_a   1.000
_cell.length_b   1.000
_cell.length_c   1.000
_cell.angle_alpha   90.00
_cell.angle_beta   90.00
_cell.angle_gamma   90.00
#
_symmetry.space_group_name_H-M   'P 1'
#
loop_
_entity.id
_entity.type
_entity.pdbx_description
1 polymer ?
#
loop_
_entity_poly.entity_id
_entity_poly.type
_entity_poly.pdbx_seq_one_letter_code
_entity_poly.pdbx_strand_id
1 'polypeptide(L)'
;MKLRTLLTLLAITGLGTFACTTKPGFSSEKLGEKIKLAVADWQNMRTNADLAPESISSWIPESGIRGRYQIAKQVLSKAVLESIVGEKAFLSGPHQQDIDYNSARTFGRYNPKFLTQLQKGLSSLFSSKVFVANAQALYDSELKQYLRTYYLAYEVGANNQEVMDGYLAIVAQEPKKYGESVFLSEPSHFLQESFRGFAESIEAEGYDVYEGFVCPGFWVRRSIDGTADEFLGLLKLTIKTFDPEFLKQ
;
A
#
# COMPACT_ATOMS: atom_id res chain seq x y z
N MET A 1 -0.75 -2.45 -8.45
CA MET A 1 0.31 -2.70 -7.43
C MET A 1 1.18 -1.45 -7.26
N LYS A 2 1.26 -0.76 -6.13
CA LYS A 2 0.58 -0.81 -4.81
C LYS A 2 0.73 0.61 -4.20
N LEU A 3 -0.33 1.22 -3.65
CA LEU A 3 -0.27 2.41 -2.79
C LEU A 3 -1.38 2.30 -1.75
N ARG A 4 -1.18 1.31 -0.87
CA ARG A 4 -1.73 1.25 0.48
C ARG A 4 -0.79 0.51 1.44
N THR A 5 0.46 0.31 1.05
CA THR A 5 1.57 -0.02 1.96
C THR A 5 1.71 0.98 3.11
N LEU A 6 1.04 2.14 3.00
CA LEU A 6 0.70 3.05 4.09
C LEU A 6 -0.80 3.36 4.06
N LEU A 7 -1.51 3.43 5.19
CA LEU A 7 -1.20 4.15 6.43
C LEU A 7 -0.97 5.67 6.29
N THR A 8 -1.84 6.52 5.72
CA THR A 8 -3.23 6.46 5.18
C THR A 8 -4.32 5.73 5.98
N LEU A 9 -4.03 5.37 7.22
CA LEU A 9 -4.73 4.46 8.11
C LEU A 9 -3.90 4.67 9.41
N LEU A 10 -4.35 5.13 10.58
CA LEU A 10 -5.66 5.20 11.25
C LEU A 10 -5.62 6.36 12.31
N ALA A 11 -6.72 7.00 12.77
CA ALA A 11 -6.63 8.36 13.38
C ALA A 11 -7.64 8.94 14.43
N ILE A 12 -8.85 8.40 14.65
CA ILE A 12 -9.90 9.09 15.47
C ILE A 12 -9.43 9.28 16.92
N THR A 13 -9.96 10.08 17.84
CA THR A 13 -10.61 11.41 17.89
C THR A 13 -9.62 12.38 18.62
N GLY A 14 -9.87 13.69 18.82
CA GLY A 14 -11.06 14.52 18.56
C GLY A 14 -10.79 16.03 18.79
N LEU A 15 -11.81 16.83 18.44
CA LEU A 15 -12.10 18.25 18.72
C LEU A 15 -10.97 19.31 18.82
N GLY A 16 -11.08 20.31 17.94
CA GLY A 16 -10.37 21.59 18.02
C GLY A 16 -10.65 22.44 16.78
N THR A 17 -11.68 23.30 16.82
CA THR A 17 -12.04 24.19 15.71
C THR A 17 -10.96 25.23 15.44
N PHE A 18 -10.61 25.49 14.17
CA PHE A 18 -10.53 26.85 13.60
C PHE A 18 -10.42 26.82 12.07
N ALA A 19 -11.32 27.49 11.37
CA ALA A 19 -11.28 27.60 9.92
C ALA A 19 -10.24 28.63 9.47
N CYS A 20 -9.43 28.28 8.45
CA CYS A 20 -8.82 29.27 7.58
C CYS A 20 -8.70 28.71 6.15
N THR A 21 -9.40 29.35 5.20
CA THR A 21 -9.37 28.99 3.79
C THR A 21 -8.01 29.35 3.18
N THR A 22 -7.23 28.34 2.83
CA THR A 22 -5.96 28.50 2.11
C THR A 22 -5.98 27.73 0.78
N LYS A 23 -5.00 28.04 -0.07
CA LYS A 23 -4.82 27.54 -1.46
C LYS A 23 -4.97 26.01 -1.56
N PRO A 24 -5.26 25.45 -2.76
CA PRO A 24 -5.15 24.00 -2.98
C PRO A 24 -3.75 23.54 -2.57
N GLY A 25 -3.70 22.76 -1.51
CA GLY A 25 -2.49 22.47 -0.76
C GLY A 25 -2.78 21.47 0.35
N PHE A 26 -1.73 20.78 0.78
CA PHE A 26 -1.82 19.66 1.70
C PHE A 26 -2.55 20.03 3.02
N SER A 27 -3.53 19.21 3.43
CA SER A 27 -4.28 19.39 4.69
C SER A 27 -4.14 18.18 5.63
N SER A 28 -3.35 18.32 6.69
CA SER A 28 -3.21 17.31 7.76
C SER A 28 -4.51 17.11 8.53
N GLU A 29 -5.28 18.17 8.73
CA GLU A 29 -6.60 18.11 9.39
C GLU A 29 -7.56 17.18 8.63
N LYS A 30 -7.79 17.43 7.33
CA LYS A 30 -8.64 16.59 6.47
C LYS A 30 -8.11 15.17 6.30
N LEU A 31 -6.78 15.02 6.17
CA LEU A 31 -6.13 13.71 6.16
C LEU A 31 -6.46 12.96 7.45
N GLY A 32 -6.29 13.64 8.57
CA GLY A 32 -6.76 13.21 9.88
C GLY A 32 -8.20 12.74 9.77
N GLU A 33 -9.17 13.63 9.59
CA GLU A 33 -10.61 13.35 9.54
C GLU A 33 -11.00 12.10 8.72
N LYS A 34 -10.44 11.92 7.52
CA LYS A 34 -10.75 10.73 6.69
C LYS A 34 -10.17 9.45 7.26
N ILE A 35 -8.92 9.51 7.71
CA ILE A 35 -8.29 8.43 8.44
C ILE A 35 -9.02 8.20 9.79
N LYS A 36 -9.68 9.23 10.36
CA LYS A 36 -10.42 9.16 11.63
C LYS A 36 -11.66 8.29 11.44
N LEU A 37 -12.48 8.62 10.44
CA LEU A 37 -13.66 7.82 10.09
C LEU A 37 -13.31 6.34 9.86
N ALA A 38 -12.15 6.07 9.25
CA ALA A 38 -11.69 4.71 9.02
C ALA A 38 -11.41 3.90 10.30
N VAL A 39 -11.05 4.53 11.44
CA VAL A 39 -10.93 3.83 12.74
C VAL A 39 -12.29 3.49 13.30
N ALA A 40 -13.14 4.51 13.47
CA ALA A 40 -14.38 4.35 14.22
C ALA A 40 -15.36 3.39 13.52
N ASP A 41 -15.33 3.37 12.19
CA ASP A 41 -16.33 2.67 11.39
C ASP A 41 -15.79 1.43 10.65
N TRP A 42 -14.58 0.94 10.98
CA TRP A 42 -13.94 -0.11 10.19
C TRP A 42 -14.78 -1.37 9.99
N GLN A 43 -15.44 -1.86 11.04
CA GLN A 43 -16.23 -3.09 10.94
C GLN A 43 -17.52 -2.89 10.12
N ASN A 44 -18.13 -1.71 10.19
CA ASN A 44 -19.26 -1.35 9.35
C ASN A 44 -18.82 -1.15 7.89
N MET A 45 -17.74 -0.41 7.63
CA MET A 45 -17.14 -0.31 6.30
C MET A 45 -16.77 -1.69 5.74
N ARG A 46 -16.22 -2.60 6.56
CA ARG A 46 -15.86 -3.97 6.16
C ARG A 46 -17.09 -4.81 5.80
N THR A 47 -18.19 -4.65 6.55
CA THR A 47 -19.47 -5.32 6.28
C THR A 47 -20.12 -4.79 4.99
N ASN A 48 -19.97 -3.49 4.71
CA ASN A 48 -20.54 -2.83 3.52
C ASN A 48 -19.59 -2.80 2.31
N ALA A 49 -18.38 -3.34 2.43
CA ALA A 49 -17.42 -3.41 1.33
C ALA A 49 -17.75 -4.57 0.40
N ASP A 50 -17.86 -4.30 -0.90
CA ASP A 50 -17.96 -5.34 -1.92
C ASP A 50 -16.60 -6.04 -2.09
N LEU A 51 -16.38 -7.08 -1.29
CA LEU A 51 -15.19 -7.93 -1.25
C LEU A 51 -15.27 -9.12 -2.21
N ALA A 52 -16.22 -9.14 -3.16
CA ALA A 52 -16.32 -10.20 -4.16
C ALA A 52 -15.02 -10.32 -4.99
N PRO A 53 -14.59 -11.54 -5.37
CA PRO A 53 -13.34 -11.74 -6.12
C PRO A 53 -13.25 -10.94 -7.41
N GLU A 54 -14.36 -10.68 -8.09
CA GLU A 54 -14.46 -9.87 -9.30
C GLU A 54 -14.15 -8.39 -9.02
N SER A 55 -14.60 -7.88 -7.88
CA SER A 55 -14.52 -6.47 -7.48
C SER A 55 -13.16 -6.07 -6.88
N ILE A 56 -12.43 -7.03 -6.30
CA ILE A 56 -11.08 -6.80 -5.76
C ILE A 56 -9.97 -7.54 -6.53
N SER A 57 -10.34 -8.38 -7.49
CA SER A 57 -9.43 -9.26 -8.26
C SER A 57 -8.50 -10.07 -7.33
N SER A 58 -9.08 -10.68 -6.30
CA SER A 58 -8.41 -11.54 -5.29
C SER A 58 -9.42 -12.51 -4.69
N TRP A 59 -9.01 -13.77 -4.48
CA TRP A 59 -9.81 -14.79 -3.80
C TRP A 59 -9.70 -14.73 -2.27
N ILE A 60 -8.75 -13.94 -1.75
CA ILE A 60 -8.44 -13.81 -0.33
C ILE A 60 -8.55 -12.31 0.02
N PRO A 61 -9.73 -11.80 0.41
CA PRO A 61 -9.93 -10.39 0.76
C PRO A 61 -9.24 -9.95 2.06
N GLU A 62 -9.13 -10.86 3.03
CA GLU A 62 -8.49 -10.64 4.33
C GLU A 62 -6.95 -10.58 4.24
N SER A 63 -6.36 -11.22 3.23
CA SER A 63 -4.91 -11.22 2.99
C SER A 63 -4.49 -10.11 2.03
N GLY A 64 -3.28 -9.60 2.25
CA GLY A 64 -2.68 -8.59 1.40
C GLY A 64 -3.52 -7.31 1.27
N ILE A 65 -3.37 -6.61 0.15
CA ILE A 65 -3.81 -5.21 0.08
C ILE A 65 -5.17 -4.97 -0.57
N ARG A 66 -5.75 -5.95 -1.24
CA ARG A 66 -6.89 -5.67 -2.14
C ARG A 66 -8.21 -5.52 -1.37
N GLY A 67 -8.53 -6.43 -0.43
CA GLY A 67 -9.68 -6.23 0.44
C GLY A 67 -9.47 -5.06 1.42
N ARG A 68 -8.28 -4.94 2.03
CA ARG A 68 -7.89 -3.74 2.81
C ARG A 68 -8.00 -2.44 1.99
N TYR A 69 -7.78 -2.48 0.66
CA TYR A 69 -8.08 -1.36 -0.23
C TYR A 69 -9.59 -1.11 -0.31
N GLN A 70 -10.35 -2.15 -0.62
CA GLN A 70 -11.77 -2.06 -0.84
C GLN A 70 -12.56 -1.56 0.38
N ILE A 71 -12.14 -1.91 1.59
CA ILE A 71 -12.71 -1.38 2.85
C ILE A 71 -12.45 0.13 2.95
N ALA A 72 -11.19 0.54 3.11
CA ALA A 72 -10.90 1.96 3.38
C ALA A 72 -11.15 2.91 2.19
N LYS A 73 -11.41 2.42 0.96
CA LYS A 73 -11.68 3.33 -0.19
C LYS A 73 -12.93 4.20 0.02
N GLN A 74 -13.85 3.75 0.88
CA GLN A 74 -15.10 4.45 1.21
C GLN A 74 -14.84 5.86 1.76
N VAL A 75 -13.74 6.05 2.50
CA VAL A 75 -13.32 7.35 3.05
C VAL A 75 -11.95 7.82 2.58
N LEU A 76 -11.13 6.93 2.00
CA LEU A 76 -9.74 7.15 1.59
C LEU A 76 -9.47 6.61 0.17
N SER A 77 -10.36 6.91 -0.78
CA SER A 77 -10.16 6.60 -2.19
C SER A 77 -8.97 7.38 -2.79
N LYS A 78 -8.44 6.91 -3.93
CA LYS A 78 -7.44 7.64 -4.74
C LYS A 78 -7.81 9.12 -4.90
N ALA A 79 -9.04 9.41 -5.33
CA ALA A 79 -9.49 10.78 -5.58
C ALA A 79 -9.54 11.64 -4.31
N VAL A 80 -9.97 11.08 -3.17
CA VAL A 80 -9.97 11.79 -1.88
C VAL A 80 -8.55 12.11 -1.43
N LEU A 81 -7.62 11.16 -1.57
CA LEU A 81 -6.22 11.36 -1.20
C LEU A 81 -5.51 12.37 -2.11
N GLU A 82 -5.71 12.29 -3.44
CA GLU A 82 -5.21 13.30 -4.38
C GLU A 82 -5.73 14.70 -4.03
N SER A 83 -7.01 14.81 -3.65
CA SER A 83 -7.61 16.08 -3.23
C SER A 83 -7.08 16.63 -1.90
N ILE A 84 -6.79 15.76 -0.93
CA ILE A 84 -6.23 16.14 0.39
C ILE A 84 -4.76 16.51 0.29
N VAL A 85 -4.00 15.81 -0.56
CA VAL A 85 -2.57 16.03 -0.74
C VAL A 85 -2.27 17.20 -1.68
N GLY A 86 -3.15 17.45 -2.65
CA GLY A 86 -2.97 18.48 -3.69
C GLY A 86 -2.10 18.03 -4.86
N GLU A 87 -1.76 16.75 -4.93
CA GLU A 87 -0.88 16.14 -5.94
C GLU A 87 -1.57 14.90 -6.54
N LYS A 88 -1.24 14.55 -7.79
CA LYS A 88 -1.65 13.25 -8.36
C LYS A 88 -0.86 12.13 -7.73
N ALA A 89 -1.52 11.01 -7.39
CA ALA A 89 -0.86 9.87 -6.77
C ALA A 89 0.09 9.17 -7.76
N PHE A 90 -0.28 9.17 -9.04
CA PHE A 90 0.47 8.56 -10.14
C PHE A 90 0.87 9.61 -11.18
N LEU A 91 2.08 9.46 -11.72
CA LEU A 91 2.55 10.19 -12.90
C LEU A 91 2.09 9.51 -14.18
N SER A 92 2.04 8.17 -14.20
CA SER A 92 1.60 7.37 -15.34
C SER A 92 1.23 5.95 -14.94
N GLY A 93 0.76 5.15 -15.91
CA GLY A 93 0.30 3.77 -15.71
C GLY A 93 -1.23 3.64 -15.85
N PRO A 94 -1.80 2.50 -15.44
CA PRO A 94 -3.18 2.15 -15.76
C PRO A 94 -4.24 2.77 -14.83
N HIS A 95 -3.84 3.34 -13.69
CA HIS A 95 -4.79 3.80 -12.67
C HIS A 95 -5.38 5.19 -12.99
N GLN A 96 -6.53 5.19 -13.66
CA GLN A 96 -7.28 6.39 -14.05
C GLN A 96 -8.07 6.97 -12.87
N GLN A 97 -9.38 6.68 -12.79
CA GLN A 97 -10.26 7.16 -11.73
C GLN A 97 -10.05 6.38 -10.42
N ASP A 98 -9.90 5.06 -10.49
CA ASP A 98 -9.59 4.16 -9.38
C ASP A 98 -8.40 3.23 -9.74
N ILE A 99 -8.06 2.31 -8.85
CA ILE A 99 -6.99 1.33 -9.04
C ILE A 99 -7.44 0.23 -10.01
N ASP A 100 -6.92 0.26 -11.23
CA ASP A 100 -6.89 -0.91 -12.12
C ASP A 100 -6.08 -2.07 -11.49
N TYR A 101 -6.71 -3.23 -11.35
CA TYR A 101 -6.12 -4.48 -10.85
C TYR A 101 -5.77 -5.49 -11.94
N ASN A 102 -6.24 -5.27 -13.17
CA ASN A 102 -6.23 -6.22 -14.30
C ASN A 102 -5.17 -5.88 -15.36
N SER A 103 -4.52 -4.71 -15.28
CA SER A 103 -3.33 -4.45 -16.08
C SER A 103 -2.15 -5.34 -15.68
N ALA A 104 -1.90 -6.38 -16.49
CA ALA A 104 -0.81 -7.33 -16.28
C ALA A 104 0.57 -6.74 -16.65
N ARG A 105 0.64 -5.92 -17.71
CA ARG A 105 1.89 -5.46 -18.35
C ARG A 105 2.23 -3.99 -18.13
N THR A 106 1.34 -3.18 -17.53
CA THR A 106 1.68 -1.83 -17.07
C THR A 106 1.38 -1.68 -15.58
N PHE A 107 2.12 -0.83 -14.89
CA PHE A 107 1.91 -0.57 -13.47
C PHE A 107 1.96 0.92 -13.18
N GLY A 108 1.25 1.34 -12.13
CA GLY A 108 1.25 2.72 -11.68
C GLY A 108 2.65 3.19 -11.26
N ARG A 109 3.10 4.27 -11.90
CA ARG A 109 4.32 5.01 -11.57
C ARG A 109 3.99 6.11 -10.59
N TYR A 110 4.52 6.08 -9.37
CA TYR A 110 4.13 7.03 -8.34
C TYR A 110 4.72 8.43 -8.56
N ASN A 111 4.02 9.42 -8.03
CA ASN A 111 4.53 10.77 -7.90
C ASN A 111 5.28 10.90 -6.55
N PRO A 112 6.61 11.06 -6.53
CA PRO A 112 7.36 11.22 -5.27
C PRO A 112 6.93 12.46 -4.48
N LYS A 113 6.40 13.50 -5.14
CA LYS A 113 5.82 14.67 -4.44
C LYS A 113 4.60 14.30 -3.62
N PHE A 114 3.70 13.49 -4.17
CA PHE A 114 2.53 12.99 -3.46
C PHE A 114 2.95 12.19 -2.22
N LEU A 115 3.91 11.27 -2.36
CA LEU A 115 4.43 10.46 -1.25
C LEU A 115 5.07 11.32 -0.16
N THR A 116 5.93 12.27 -0.56
CA THR A 116 6.61 13.20 0.35
C THR A 116 5.62 14.08 1.13
N GLN A 117 4.58 14.58 0.46
CA GLN A 117 3.56 15.42 1.10
C GLN A 117 2.66 14.60 2.03
N LEU A 118 2.29 13.37 1.64
CA LEU A 118 1.60 12.41 2.50
C LEU A 118 2.44 12.09 3.76
N GLN A 119 3.76 11.90 3.62
CA GLN A 119 4.66 11.62 4.75
C GLN A 119 4.67 12.76 5.78
N LYS A 120 4.77 14.01 5.33
CA LYS A 120 4.69 15.19 6.22
C LYS A 120 3.36 15.24 6.95
N GLY A 121 2.27 14.96 6.25
CA GLY A 121 0.93 14.85 6.80
C GLY A 121 0.82 13.86 7.95
N LEU A 122 1.26 12.63 7.69
CA LEU A 122 1.22 11.54 8.66
C LEU A 122 2.17 11.80 9.83
N SER A 123 3.35 12.36 9.58
CA SER A 123 4.29 12.74 10.64
C SER A 123 3.68 13.78 11.60
N SER A 124 2.92 14.75 11.08
CA SER A 124 2.18 15.74 11.89
C SER A 124 0.99 15.14 12.63
N LEU A 125 0.44 14.02 12.17
CA LEU A 125 -0.66 13.32 12.81
C LEU A 125 -0.15 12.37 13.91
N PHE A 126 0.90 11.61 13.60
CA PHE A 126 1.53 10.62 14.49
C PHE A 126 2.24 11.26 15.69
N SER A 127 2.57 12.55 15.64
CA SER A 127 3.02 13.29 16.83
C SER A 127 1.94 13.47 17.91
N SER A 128 0.66 13.23 17.59
CA SER A 128 -0.42 13.25 18.59
C SER A 128 -0.56 11.89 19.28
N LYS A 129 -0.21 11.83 20.57
CA LYS A 129 -0.38 10.60 21.38
C LYS A 129 -1.82 10.08 21.42
N VAL A 130 -2.80 10.99 21.41
CA VAL A 130 -4.23 10.65 21.42
C VAL A 130 -4.64 9.97 20.11
N PHE A 131 -4.17 10.51 18.98
CA PHE A 131 -4.36 9.90 17.66
C PHE A 131 -3.78 8.48 17.63
N VAL A 132 -2.53 8.31 18.08
CA VAL A 132 -1.83 7.01 18.04
C VAL A 132 -2.53 5.99 18.92
N ALA A 133 -2.87 6.34 20.17
CA ALA A 133 -3.53 5.44 21.11
C ALA A 133 -4.87 4.88 20.57
N ASN A 134 -5.70 5.72 19.95
CA ASN A 134 -6.98 5.31 19.39
C ASN A 134 -6.85 4.50 18.08
N ALA A 135 -5.78 4.73 17.31
CA ALA A 135 -5.51 4.02 16.07
C ALA A 135 -4.80 2.67 16.27
N GLN A 136 -4.14 2.49 17.43
CA GLN A 136 -3.32 1.32 17.77
C GLN A 136 -4.06 -0.01 17.59
N ALA A 137 -5.28 -0.14 18.11
CA ALA A 137 -6.02 -1.41 18.07
C ALA A 137 -6.25 -1.91 16.63
N LEU A 138 -6.58 -1.00 15.71
CA LEU A 138 -6.82 -1.38 14.31
C LEU A 138 -5.52 -1.46 13.49
N TYR A 139 -4.45 -0.75 13.88
CA TYR A 139 -3.11 -1.06 13.39
C TYR A 139 -2.72 -2.51 13.73
N ASP A 140 -2.88 -2.90 15.00
CA ASP A 140 -2.49 -4.23 15.48
C ASP A 140 -3.29 -5.35 14.81
N SER A 141 -4.59 -5.17 14.59
CA SER A 141 -5.44 -6.20 13.99
C SER A 141 -5.39 -6.29 12.47
N GLU A 142 -5.22 -5.17 11.76
CA GLU A 142 -5.35 -5.16 10.28
C GLU A 142 -4.02 -4.96 9.56
N LEU A 143 -2.99 -4.39 10.20
CA LEU A 143 -1.85 -3.82 9.48
C LEU A 143 -0.47 -4.27 10.00
N LYS A 144 -0.35 -4.64 11.28
CA LYS A 144 0.94 -4.96 11.92
C LYS A 144 1.74 -6.02 11.16
N GLN A 145 1.22 -7.24 11.03
CA GLN A 145 1.90 -8.32 10.30
C GLN A 145 2.17 -7.91 8.85
N TYR A 146 1.15 -7.40 8.16
CA TYR A 146 1.24 -6.93 6.78
C TYR A 146 2.36 -5.90 6.55
N LEU A 147 2.53 -4.90 7.42
CA LEU A 147 3.62 -3.92 7.30
C LEU A 147 5.00 -4.49 7.61
N ARG A 148 5.09 -5.41 8.58
CA ARG A 148 6.32 -6.15 8.85
C ARG A 148 6.74 -6.95 7.62
N THR A 149 5.81 -7.65 6.97
CA THR A 149 6.05 -8.36 5.71
C THR A 149 6.59 -7.43 4.62
N TYR A 150 6.07 -6.20 4.49
CA TYR A 150 6.63 -5.22 3.56
C TYR A 150 8.04 -4.74 3.95
N TYR A 151 8.30 -4.58 5.24
CA TYR A 151 9.60 -4.14 5.73
C TYR A 151 10.67 -5.19 5.40
N LEU A 152 10.43 -6.45 5.78
CA LEU A 152 11.31 -7.59 5.45
C LEU A 152 11.49 -7.73 3.94
N ALA A 153 10.40 -7.62 3.17
CA ALA A 153 10.42 -7.70 1.73
C ALA A 153 11.22 -6.59 1.03
N TYR A 154 11.55 -5.48 1.71
CA TYR A 154 12.38 -4.43 1.12
C TYR A 154 13.78 -4.95 0.82
N GLU A 155 14.37 -5.74 1.73
CA GLU A 155 15.77 -6.19 1.61
C GLU A 155 16.01 -7.12 0.41
N VAL A 156 15.02 -7.97 0.10
CA VAL A 156 15.09 -8.90 -1.04
C VAL A 156 14.57 -8.31 -2.36
N GLY A 157 13.65 -7.34 -2.28
CA GLY A 157 12.92 -6.81 -3.44
C GLY A 157 13.35 -5.43 -3.93
N ALA A 158 13.89 -4.56 -3.07
CA ALA A 158 14.33 -3.22 -3.45
C ALA A 158 15.71 -3.29 -4.12
N ASN A 159 15.87 -2.55 -5.23
CA ASN A 159 17.11 -2.45 -6.00
C ASN A 159 17.71 -3.82 -6.44
N ASN A 160 16.90 -4.88 -6.44
CA ASN A 160 17.27 -6.20 -6.94
C ASN A 160 17.30 -6.16 -8.48
N GLN A 161 18.47 -5.80 -9.03
CA GLN A 161 18.66 -5.52 -10.46
C GLN A 161 18.30 -6.73 -11.35
N GLU A 162 18.65 -7.95 -10.94
CA GLU A 162 18.33 -9.18 -11.68
C GLU A 162 16.81 -9.37 -11.84
N VAL A 163 16.05 -9.25 -10.74
CA VAL A 163 14.59 -9.39 -10.79
C VAL A 163 13.94 -8.18 -11.46
N MET A 164 14.51 -6.98 -11.36
CA MET A 164 14.05 -5.80 -12.09
C MET A 164 14.17 -5.99 -13.61
N ASP A 165 15.32 -6.45 -14.08
CA ASP A 165 15.58 -6.67 -15.51
C ASP A 165 14.76 -7.84 -16.07
N GLY A 166 14.66 -8.96 -15.33
CA GLY A 166 13.78 -10.07 -15.69
C GLY A 166 12.31 -9.66 -15.77
N TYR A 167 11.83 -8.87 -14.80
CA TYR A 167 10.46 -8.35 -14.80
C TYR A 167 10.20 -7.42 -16.00
N LEU A 168 11.13 -6.51 -16.30
CA LEU A 168 11.02 -5.60 -17.44
C LEU A 168 11.09 -6.33 -18.79
N ALA A 169 11.98 -7.33 -18.91
CA ALA A 169 12.09 -8.17 -20.09
C ALA A 169 10.79 -8.95 -20.36
N ILE A 170 10.14 -9.47 -19.31
CA ILE A 170 8.84 -10.15 -19.45
C ILE A 170 7.74 -9.14 -19.78
N VAL A 171 7.69 -7.97 -19.15
CA VAL A 171 6.74 -6.89 -19.47
C VAL A 171 6.81 -6.48 -20.94
N ALA A 172 8.01 -6.35 -21.51
CA ALA A 172 8.26 -5.92 -22.88
C ALA A 172 7.91 -6.96 -23.96
N GLN A 173 7.68 -8.23 -23.59
CA GLN A 173 7.25 -9.26 -24.53
C GLN A 173 5.79 -9.06 -24.98
N GLU A 174 5.49 -9.50 -26.20
CA GLU A 174 4.09 -9.66 -26.64
C GLU A 174 3.38 -10.73 -25.79
N PRO A 175 2.08 -10.57 -25.46
CA PRO A 175 1.32 -11.61 -24.78
C PRO A 175 1.29 -12.90 -25.60
N LYS A 176 1.70 -14.03 -25.02
CA LYS A 176 1.50 -15.33 -25.65
C LYS A 176 0.01 -15.59 -25.86
N LYS A 177 -0.36 -16.04 -27.06
CA LYS A 177 -1.74 -16.42 -27.38
C LYS A 177 -2.13 -17.71 -26.65
N TYR A 178 -3.42 -17.85 -26.39
CA TYR A 178 -4.06 -19.01 -25.75
C TYR A 178 -3.52 -20.34 -26.29
N GLY A 179 -3.05 -21.23 -25.41
CA GLY A 179 -2.64 -22.60 -25.73
C GLY A 179 -1.25 -22.98 -25.19
N GLU A 180 -0.28 -22.06 -25.28
CA GLU A 180 0.93 -22.13 -24.46
C GLU A 180 0.65 -21.54 -23.07
N SER A 181 1.42 -21.93 -22.05
CA SER A 181 1.16 -21.57 -20.66
C SER A 181 1.19 -20.05 -20.39
N VAL A 182 0.02 -19.41 -20.56
CA VAL A 182 -0.17 -17.97 -20.43
C VAL A 182 0.19 -17.51 -19.02
N PHE A 183 -0.23 -18.29 -18.00
CA PHE A 183 0.02 -18.04 -16.59
C PHE A 183 1.53 -17.93 -16.26
N LEU A 184 2.35 -18.85 -16.78
CA LEU A 184 3.82 -18.81 -16.59
C LEU A 184 4.48 -17.60 -17.27
N SER A 185 3.81 -16.96 -18.24
CA SER A 185 4.31 -15.80 -18.99
C SER A 185 3.85 -14.44 -18.43
N GLU A 186 3.11 -14.42 -17.32
CA GLU A 186 2.65 -13.16 -16.72
C GLU A 186 3.76 -12.49 -15.88
N PRO A 187 3.93 -11.16 -15.99
CA PRO A 187 4.88 -10.43 -15.15
C PRO A 187 4.63 -10.56 -13.64
N SER A 188 3.39 -10.83 -13.22
CA SER A 188 3.06 -11.07 -11.80
C SER A 188 3.49 -12.46 -11.33
N HIS A 189 3.37 -13.49 -12.20
CA HIS A 189 3.82 -14.85 -11.90
C HIS A 189 5.35 -14.91 -11.78
N PHE A 190 6.08 -14.24 -12.69
CA PHE A 190 7.53 -14.14 -12.59
C PHE A 190 7.98 -13.55 -11.24
N LEU A 191 7.35 -12.47 -10.79
CA LEU A 191 7.67 -11.89 -9.48
C LEU A 191 7.37 -12.87 -8.34
N GLN A 192 6.23 -13.56 -8.38
CA GLN A 192 5.87 -14.55 -7.36
C GLN A 192 6.92 -15.67 -7.25
N GLU A 193 7.33 -16.27 -8.37
CA GLU A 193 8.32 -17.35 -8.37
C GLU A 193 9.73 -16.85 -8.01
N SER A 194 10.11 -15.64 -8.44
CA SER A 194 11.39 -15.01 -8.07
C SER A 194 11.55 -14.83 -6.56
N PHE A 195 10.45 -14.79 -5.81
CA PHE A 195 10.43 -14.58 -4.36
C PHE A 195 9.81 -15.74 -3.59
N ARG A 196 9.68 -16.91 -4.21
CA ARG A 196 9.14 -18.12 -3.57
C ARG A 196 9.86 -18.48 -2.27
N GLY A 197 11.20 -18.53 -2.31
CA GLY A 197 12.00 -18.85 -1.12
C GLY A 197 11.86 -17.83 0.02
N PHE A 198 11.61 -16.55 -0.30
CA PHE A 198 11.30 -15.54 0.72
C PHE A 198 9.90 -15.74 1.32
N ALA A 199 8.90 -16.07 0.49
CA ALA A 199 7.55 -16.33 0.95
C ALA A 199 7.52 -17.54 1.91
N GLU A 200 8.17 -18.63 1.51
CA GLU A 200 8.29 -19.86 2.30
C GLU A 200 9.15 -19.64 3.57
N SER A 201 10.16 -18.76 3.55
CA SER A 201 10.93 -18.44 4.76
C SER A 201 10.15 -17.63 5.79
N ILE A 202 9.40 -16.61 5.36
CA ILE A 202 8.60 -15.81 6.32
C ILE A 202 7.36 -16.58 6.82
N GLU A 203 6.84 -17.54 6.06
CA GLU A 203 5.77 -18.44 6.53
C GLU A 203 6.24 -19.27 7.73
N ALA A 204 7.49 -19.76 7.70
CA ALA A 204 8.10 -20.45 8.84
C ALA A 204 8.29 -19.56 10.08
N GLU A 205 8.32 -18.23 9.91
CA GLU A 205 8.32 -17.23 10.99
C GLU A 205 6.90 -16.81 11.44
N GLY A 206 5.84 -17.35 10.81
CA GLY A 206 4.44 -17.08 11.15
C GLY A 206 3.83 -15.86 10.46
N TYR A 207 4.41 -15.39 9.35
CA TYR A 207 3.81 -14.40 8.46
C TYR A 207 2.93 -15.06 7.38
N ASP A 208 2.08 -14.26 6.74
CA ASP A 208 1.23 -14.72 5.64
C ASP A 208 2.05 -14.95 4.36
N VAL A 209 2.09 -16.21 3.89
CA VAL A 209 2.83 -16.64 2.69
C VAL A 209 2.34 -15.93 1.40
N TYR A 210 1.05 -15.61 1.29
CA TYR A 210 0.49 -14.87 0.15
C TYR A 210 0.98 -13.43 0.15
N GLU A 211 1.13 -12.84 1.34
CA GLU A 211 1.80 -11.55 1.48
C GLU A 211 3.29 -11.67 1.12
N GLY A 212 3.95 -12.76 1.53
CA GLY A 212 5.31 -13.12 1.11
C GLY A 212 5.52 -13.13 -0.41
N PHE A 213 4.65 -13.80 -1.16
CA PHE A 213 4.73 -13.86 -2.63
C PHE A 213 4.57 -12.48 -3.30
N VAL A 214 3.74 -11.59 -2.76
CA VAL A 214 3.44 -10.30 -3.42
C VAL A 214 4.25 -9.13 -2.89
N CYS A 215 4.81 -9.20 -1.68
CA CYS A 215 5.51 -8.10 -1.02
C CYS A 215 6.79 -7.69 -1.73
N PRO A 216 7.79 -8.55 -1.98
CA PRO A 216 9.06 -8.15 -2.59
C PRO A 216 8.92 -7.52 -3.97
N GLY A 217 8.06 -8.08 -4.83
CA GLY A 217 7.79 -7.52 -6.16
C GLY A 217 7.27 -6.07 -6.11
N PHE A 218 6.70 -5.62 -4.98
CA PHE A 218 6.34 -4.22 -4.78
C PHE A 218 7.55 -3.33 -4.97
N TRP A 219 8.60 -3.67 -4.24
CA TRP A 219 9.84 -2.94 -4.14
C TRP A 219 10.60 -3.01 -5.46
N VAL A 220 10.52 -4.12 -6.19
CA VAL A 220 10.95 -4.20 -7.60
C VAL A 220 10.27 -3.09 -8.41
N ARG A 221 8.93 -3.02 -8.40
CA ARG A 221 8.19 -1.96 -9.13
C ARG A 221 8.45 -0.54 -8.60
N ARG A 222 8.81 -0.37 -7.31
CA ARG A 222 9.18 0.93 -6.72
C ARG A 222 10.61 1.36 -7.02
N SER A 223 11.51 0.41 -7.22
CA SER A 223 12.89 0.68 -7.63
C SER A 223 12.89 1.12 -9.11
N ILE A 224 12.12 0.42 -9.96
CA ILE A 224 11.97 0.77 -11.39
C ILE A 224 11.29 2.15 -11.59
N ASP A 225 10.45 2.62 -10.67
CA ASP A 225 9.85 3.98 -10.74
C ASP A 225 10.52 5.04 -9.85
N GLY A 226 11.62 4.67 -9.18
CA GLY A 226 12.42 5.59 -8.36
C GLY A 226 11.71 6.11 -7.11
N THR A 227 10.70 5.40 -6.58
CA THR A 227 9.95 5.81 -5.38
C THR A 227 10.09 4.86 -4.18
N ALA A 228 11.03 3.91 -4.24
CA ALA A 228 11.26 2.93 -3.18
C ALA A 228 11.60 3.59 -1.84
N ASP A 229 12.39 4.65 -1.84
CA ASP A 229 12.87 5.29 -0.61
C ASP A 229 11.79 6.16 0.05
N GLU A 230 10.94 6.86 -0.72
CA GLU A 230 9.77 7.54 -0.15
C GLU A 230 8.80 6.54 0.48
N PHE A 231 8.55 5.40 -0.18
CA PHE A 231 7.72 4.34 0.39
C PHE A 231 8.34 3.68 1.63
N LEU A 232 9.66 3.53 1.69
CA LEU A 232 10.36 3.04 2.87
C LEU A 232 10.33 4.05 4.02
N GLY A 233 10.51 5.35 3.72
CA GLY A 233 10.44 6.44 4.71
C GLY A 233 9.05 6.53 5.33
N LEU A 234 8.02 6.49 4.48
CA LEU A 234 6.63 6.29 4.84
C LEU A 234 6.44 5.05 5.75
N LEU A 235 6.87 3.86 5.33
CA LEU A 235 6.72 2.60 6.09
C LEU A 235 7.42 2.65 7.45
N LYS A 236 8.67 3.13 7.48
CA LYS A 236 9.46 3.29 8.70
C LYS A 236 8.82 4.29 9.66
N LEU A 237 8.23 5.40 9.17
CA LEU A 237 7.48 6.35 10.01
C LEU A 237 6.32 5.65 10.72
N THR A 238 5.53 4.87 9.99
CA THR A 238 4.39 4.13 10.55
C THR A 238 4.82 3.07 11.57
N ILE A 239 5.77 2.21 11.23
CA ILE A 239 6.21 1.14 12.14
C ILE A 239 6.87 1.75 13.40
N LYS A 240 7.70 2.80 13.28
CA LYS A 240 8.26 3.51 14.45
C LYS A 240 7.20 4.11 15.38
N THR A 241 6.01 4.41 14.86
CA THR A 241 4.91 5.01 15.64
C THR A 241 4.10 3.95 16.40
N PHE A 242 3.76 2.83 15.74
CA PHE A 242 2.79 1.86 16.25
C PHE A 242 3.40 0.51 16.69
N ASP A 243 4.64 0.22 16.29
CA ASP A 243 5.34 -1.04 16.54
C ASP A 243 6.87 -0.85 16.64
N PRO A 244 7.36 0.08 17.50
CA PRO A 244 8.78 0.44 17.55
C PRO A 244 9.71 -0.72 17.93
N GLU A 245 9.21 -1.72 18.66
CA GLU A 245 10.01 -2.90 19.08
C GLU A 245 10.37 -3.84 17.91
N PHE A 246 9.64 -3.77 16.79
CA PHE A 246 10.00 -4.53 15.58
C PHE A 246 11.30 -4.01 14.93
N LEU A 247 11.58 -2.70 15.05
CA LEU A 247 12.74 -2.05 14.42
C LEU A 247 13.99 -1.97 15.32
N LYS A 248 13.98 -2.69 16.46
CA LYS A 248 15.12 -2.78 17.39
C LYS A 248 15.78 -4.17 17.40
N GLN A 249 15.22 -5.10 16.63
CA GLN A 249 15.74 -6.44 16.40
C GLN A 249 16.82 -6.38 15.31
#